data_AF-A0A8T3Z6U5-F1
#
_entry.id   AF-A0A8T3Z6U5-F1
#
_cell.length_a   1.000
_cell.length_b   1.000
_cell.length_c   1.000
_cell.angle_alpha   90.00
_cell.angle_beta   90.00
_cell.angle_gamma   90.00
#
_symmetry.space_group_name_H-M   'P 1'
#
loop_
_entity.id
_entity.type
_entity.pdbx_description
1 polymer ?
#
loop_
_entity_poly.entity_id
_entity_poly.type
_entity_poly.pdbx_seq_one_letter_code
_entity_poly.pdbx_strand_id
1 'polypeptide(L)'
;MKGVIQILEAITASIILLAALIFFFEPRVVTTDWDQATLQLQLQDLLATQTQTIPFQEAVLNRNAEQLRSLFSSFTPFSTSIAYAVRINGIPNPKINIGCLCLGLDAQKLRTTLGNKVTYHGRDITFSVTNISIGQINDYDIVYFFDPNTLFTNKRTIESFVQQGGSVVLQSDLDQAKAISVQSIFNFTSLGTPPSSQYQALFYNPDVIGVESYKLQKYYKNISDEGAVLTFGGFGSSPVFLDQNSKTLLISSDRAVVYLNSMGRGRALWFDASSMSSSGPLATLLRSAVLLASEGYAMDNTRVPDGISLARVSALSVTKNLEVFETEITAWRVFS
;
A
#
# COMPACT_ATOMS: atom_id res chain seq x y z
N MET A 1 7.20 -71.64 34.99
CA MET A 1 7.81 -70.59 34.14
C MET A 1 6.96 -70.17 32.93
N LYS A 2 6.06 -71.01 32.39
CA LYS A 2 5.18 -70.63 31.25
C LYS A 2 4.19 -69.48 31.55
N GLY A 3 3.69 -69.37 32.78
CA GLY A 3 2.75 -68.29 33.16
C GLY A 3 3.35 -66.89 33.20
N VAL A 4 4.64 -66.76 33.56
CA VAL A 4 5.33 -65.46 33.57
C VAL A 4 5.54 -64.93 32.15
N ILE A 5 5.83 -65.84 31.21
CA ILE A 5 6.00 -65.51 29.79
C ILE A 5 4.70 -64.97 29.20
N GLN A 6 3.56 -65.60 29.53
CA GLN A 6 2.24 -65.15 29.06
C GLN A 6 1.85 -63.77 29.61
N ILE A 7 2.19 -63.48 30.87
CA ILE A 7 1.95 -62.15 31.45
C ILE A 7 2.82 -61.10 30.75
N LEU A 8 4.08 -61.42 30.48
CA LEU A 8 4.99 -60.50 29.81
C LEU A 8 4.53 -60.20 28.37
N GLU A 9 4.08 -61.22 27.64
CA GLU A 9 3.54 -61.11 26.28
C GLU A 9 2.26 -60.27 26.21
N ALA A 10 1.37 -60.40 27.20
CA ALA A 10 0.18 -59.56 27.29
C ALA A 10 0.52 -58.08 27.55
N ILE A 11 1.56 -57.81 28.35
CA ILE A 11 2.02 -56.44 28.62
C ILE A 11 2.64 -55.84 27.35
N THR A 12 3.53 -56.55 26.65
CA THR A 12 4.10 -56.05 25.39
C THR A 12 3.05 -55.86 24.32
N ALA A 13 2.09 -56.78 24.17
CA ALA A 13 0.97 -56.60 23.24
C ALA A 13 0.15 -55.35 23.57
N SER A 14 -0.10 -55.08 24.85
CA SER A 14 -0.83 -53.89 25.29
C SER A 14 -0.06 -52.59 25.02
N ILE A 15 1.26 -52.57 25.22
CA ILE A 15 2.11 -51.41 24.92
C ILE A 15 2.15 -51.15 23.41
N ILE A 16 2.30 -52.20 22.58
CA ILE A 16 2.29 -52.07 21.13
C ILE A 16 0.93 -51.56 20.65
N LEU A 17 -0.17 -52.06 21.22
CA LEU A 17 -1.52 -51.63 20.87
C LEU A 17 -1.77 -50.17 21.28
N LEU A 18 -1.29 -49.75 22.45
CA LEU A 18 -1.36 -48.35 22.90
C LEU A 18 -0.50 -47.43 22.02
N ALA A 19 0.72 -47.84 21.67
CA ALA A 19 1.59 -47.09 20.78
C ALA A 19 1.00 -46.96 19.38
N ALA A 20 0.40 -48.03 18.84
CA ALA A 20 -0.33 -48.01 17.59
C ALA A 20 -1.55 -47.09 17.69
N LEU A 21 -2.31 -47.14 18.78
CA LEU A 21 -3.44 -46.22 19.01
C LEU A 21 -2.97 -44.76 19.03
N ILE A 22 -1.89 -44.41 19.72
CA ILE A 22 -1.37 -43.04 19.75
C ILE A 22 -0.87 -42.61 18.37
N PHE A 23 -0.26 -43.52 17.61
CA PHE A 23 0.26 -43.25 16.27
C PHE A 23 -0.85 -43.07 15.22
N PHE A 24 -1.92 -43.88 15.28
CA PHE A 24 -3.03 -43.81 14.33
C PHE A 24 -4.11 -42.82 14.74
N PHE A 25 -4.27 -42.56 16.04
CA PHE A 25 -5.15 -41.54 16.60
C PHE A 25 -4.30 -40.38 17.12
N GLU A 26 -3.63 -39.68 16.22
CA GLU A 26 -3.19 -38.32 16.54
C GLU A 26 -4.43 -37.56 17.03
N PRO A 27 -4.43 -37.02 18.27
CA PRO A 27 -5.51 -36.17 18.72
C PRO A 27 -5.51 -34.93 17.82
N ARG A 28 -6.35 -34.96 16.77
CA ARG A 28 -6.70 -33.79 16.00
C ARG A 28 -7.53 -32.93 16.93
N VAL A 29 -6.86 -32.07 17.67
CA VAL A 29 -7.51 -30.91 18.29
C VAL A 29 -8.08 -30.13 17.11
N VAL A 30 -9.36 -30.34 16.83
CA VAL A 30 -10.09 -29.50 15.89
C VAL A 30 -10.09 -28.13 16.53
N THR A 31 -9.16 -27.27 16.11
CA THR A 31 -9.19 -25.85 16.47
C THR A 31 -10.50 -25.32 15.94
N THR A 32 -11.46 -25.10 16.82
CA THR A 32 -12.78 -24.61 16.45
C THR A 32 -12.64 -23.17 15.94
N ASP A 33 -12.94 -22.96 14.67
CA ASP A 33 -12.92 -21.64 14.02
C ASP A 33 -13.94 -20.64 14.63
N TRP A 34 -14.84 -21.12 15.51
CA TRP A 34 -15.82 -20.31 16.24
C TRP A 34 -15.20 -19.13 17.01
N ASP A 35 -14.03 -19.35 17.60
CA ASP A 35 -13.30 -18.33 18.32
C ASP A 35 -12.79 -17.22 17.40
N GLN A 36 -12.38 -17.58 16.18
CA GLN A 36 -11.94 -16.64 15.15
C GLN A 36 -13.13 -15.89 14.55
N ALA A 37 -14.23 -16.60 14.28
CA ALA A 37 -15.46 -15.99 13.77
C ALA A 37 -16.05 -14.98 14.77
N THR A 38 -16.03 -15.30 16.07
CA THR A 38 -16.49 -14.39 17.13
C THR A 38 -15.62 -13.14 17.19
N LEU A 39 -14.29 -13.29 17.13
CA LEU A 39 -13.37 -12.15 17.08
C LEU A 39 -13.61 -11.32 15.82
N GLN A 40 -13.86 -11.95 14.67
CA GLN A 40 -14.14 -11.25 13.41
C GLN A 40 -15.39 -10.39 13.49
N LEU A 41 -16.48 -10.93 14.04
CA LEU A 41 -17.72 -10.19 14.24
C LEU A 41 -17.52 -9.01 15.19
N GLN A 42 -16.82 -9.22 16.30
CA GLN A 42 -16.49 -8.13 17.24
C GLN A 42 -15.67 -7.02 16.59
N LEU A 43 -14.71 -7.37 15.73
CA LEU A 43 -13.91 -6.39 14.98
C LEU A 43 -14.75 -5.63 13.95
N GLN A 44 -15.67 -6.31 13.27
CA GLN A 44 -16.58 -5.68 12.31
C GLN A 44 -17.54 -4.71 13.00
N ASP A 45 -18.15 -5.11 14.12
CA ASP A 45 -19.05 -4.25 14.91
C ASP A 45 -18.30 -3.05 15.48
N LEU A 46 -17.08 -3.26 15.97
CA LEU A 46 -16.22 -2.18 16.43
C LEU A 46 -15.91 -1.18 15.31
N LEU A 47 -15.49 -1.66 14.14
CA LEU A 47 -15.24 -0.76 13.03
C LEU A 47 -16.52 -0.03 12.62
N ALA A 48 -17.64 -0.73 12.50
CA ALA A 48 -18.93 -0.13 12.11
C ALA A 48 -19.38 0.97 13.09
N THR A 49 -19.14 0.78 14.38
CA THR A 49 -19.50 1.77 15.42
C THR A 49 -18.49 2.93 15.48
N GLN A 50 -17.19 2.63 15.55
CA GLN A 50 -16.16 3.65 15.73
C GLN A 50 -15.99 4.54 14.51
N THR A 51 -16.05 3.98 13.30
CA THR A 51 -15.79 4.78 12.08
C THR A 51 -16.86 5.83 11.80
N GLN A 52 -18.04 5.72 12.41
CA GLN A 52 -19.12 6.70 12.31
C GLN A 52 -18.98 7.85 13.31
N THR A 53 -18.09 7.76 14.29
CA THR A 53 -17.95 8.78 15.33
C THR A 53 -17.11 9.97 14.85
N ILE A 54 -17.46 11.18 15.32
CA ILE A 54 -16.68 12.41 15.05
C ILE A 54 -15.24 12.30 15.59
N PRO A 55 -15.00 11.83 16.83
CA PRO A 55 -13.64 11.73 17.37
C PRO A 55 -12.75 10.81 16.55
N PHE A 56 -13.29 9.71 16.00
CA PHE A 56 -12.54 8.85 15.11
C PHE A 56 -12.18 9.58 13.82
N GLN A 57 -13.15 10.23 13.16
CA GLN A 57 -12.91 10.96 11.92
C GLN A 57 -11.88 12.07 12.09
N GLU A 58 -11.97 12.87 13.14
CA GLU A 58 -10.99 13.91 13.46
C GLU A 58 -9.60 13.33 13.70
N ALA A 59 -9.52 12.23 14.46
CA ALA A 59 -8.24 11.62 14.78
C ALA A 59 -7.58 10.99 13.53
N VAL A 60 -8.38 10.39 12.64
CA VAL A 60 -7.96 9.90 11.32
C VAL A 60 -7.45 11.06 10.45
N LEU A 61 -8.21 12.14 10.34
CA LEU A 61 -7.88 13.30 9.50
C LEU A 61 -6.60 14.01 9.97
N ASN A 62 -6.38 14.06 11.28
CA ASN A 62 -5.23 14.69 11.92
C ASN A 62 -4.05 13.72 12.14
N ARG A 63 -4.17 12.45 11.74
CA ARG A 63 -3.18 11.38 12.01
C ARG A 63 -2.78 11.27 13.48
N ASN A 64 -3.72 11.50 14.40
CA ASN A 64 -3.47 11.42 15.83
C ASN A 64 -3.49 9.96 16.30
N ALA A 65 -2.32 9.32 16.29
CA ALA A 65 -2.16 7.91 16.64
C ALA A 65 -2.55 7.64 18.09
N GLU A 66 -2.25 8.58 18.99
CA GLU A 66 -2.59 8.44 20.41
C GLU A 66 -4.09 8.50 20.63
N GLN A 67 -4.77 9.45 19.99
CA GLN A 67 -6.22 9.57 20.05
C GLN A 67 -6.91 8.34 19.44
N LEU A 68 -6.44 7.86 18.29
CA LEU A 68 -7.01 6.64 17.71
C LEU A 68 -6.72 5.41 18.57
N ARG A 69 -5.50 5.26 19.11
CA ARG A 69 -5.17 4.19 20.05
C ARG A 69 -6.06 4.26 21.29
N SER A 70 -6.36 5.45 21.81
CA SER A 70 -7.28 5.63 22.94
C SER A 70 -8.72 5.22 22.62
N LEU A 71 -9.19 5.47 21.38
CA LEU A 71 -10.50 5.04 20.92
C LEU A 71 -10.60 3.51 20.85
N PHE A 72 -9.59 2.85 20.29
CA PHE A 72 -9.57 1.39 20.17
C PHE A 72 -9.25 0.68 21.49
N SER A 73 -8.38 1.24 22.35
CA SER A 73 -8.03 0.64 23.65
C SER A 73 -9.16 0.70 24.67
N SER A 74 -10.13 1.61 24.48
CA SER A 74 -11.35 1.67 25.30
C SER A 74 -12.27 0.45 25.10
N PHE A 75 -12.03 -0.35 24.06
CA PHE A 75 -12.85 -1.52 23.76
C PHE A 75 -12.36 -2.75 24.52
N THR A 76 -13.27 -3.32 25.32
CA THR A 76 -13.03 -4.34 26.35
C THR A 76 -12.34 -5.65 25.92
N PRO A 77 -12.45 -6.19 24.68
CA PRO A 77 -11.70 -7.39 24.31
C PRO A 77 -10.20 -7.15 24.05
N PHE A 78 -9.73 -5.91 23.88
CA PHE A 78 -8.30 -5.62 23.64
C PHE A 78 -7.47 -5.38 24.90
N SER A 79 -8.08 -5.30 26.08
CA SER A 79 -7.38 -4.86 27.28
C SER A 79 -6.43 -5.89 27.89
N THR A 80 -6.53 -7.19 27.54
CA THR A 80 -5.76 -8.24 28.24
C THR A 80 -5.20 -9.38 27.38
N SER A 81 -5.76 -9.68 26.21
CA SER A 81 -5.38 -10.93 25.48
C SER A 81 -5.31 -10.79 23.95
N ILE A 82 -5.52 -9.58 23.43
CA ILE A 82 -5.61 -9.34 21.99
C ILE A 82 -4.70 -8.18 21.63
N ALA A 83 -3.62 -8.47 20.90
CA ALA A 83 -2.84 -7.46 20.22
C ALA A 83 -3.61 -7.04 18.96
N TYR A 84 -3.54 -5.77 18.57
CA TYR A 84 -4.18 -5.28 17.36
C TYR A 84 -3.32 -4.24 16.64
N ALA A 85 -3.57 -4.09 15.34
CA ALA A 85 -3.03 -3.04 14.51
C ALA A 85 -4.16 -2.47 13.67
N VAL A 86 -4.26 -1.15 13.61
CA VAL A 86 -5.22 -0.45 12.76
C VAL A 86 -4.48 0.24 11.63
N ARG A 87 -4.97 0.01 10.42
CA ARG A 87 -4.50 0.61 9.19
C ARG A 87 -5.63 1.40 8.55
N ILE A 88 -5.34 2.64 8.17
CA ILE A 88 -6.25 3.50 7.43
C ILE A 88 -5.64 3.78 6.06
N ASN A 89 -6.40 3.51 5.01
CA ASN A 89 -6.03 3.72 3.62
C ASN A 89 -6.99 4.71 2.96
N GLY A 90 -6.58 5.38 1.88
CA GLY A 90 -7.43 6.31 1.14
C GLY A 90 -7.36 7.77 1.62
N ILE A 91 -6.43 8.08 2.54
CA ILE A 91 -6.14 9.43 3.03
C ILE A 91 -4.64 9.72 2.89
N PRO A 92 -4.26 10.80 2.18
CA PRO A 92 -2.86 11.18 2.02
C PRO A 92 -2.29 11.77 3.31
N ASN A 93 -0.97 11.76 3.42
CA ASN A 93 -0.23 12.36 4.53
C ASN A 93 -0.41 13.89 4.59
N PRO A 94 -0.62 14.54 5.75
CA PRO A 94 -0.72 16.00 5.85
C PRO A 94 0.62 16.70 5.56
N LYS A 95 1.73 16.03 5.87
CA LYS A 95 3.07 16.42 5.46
C LYS A 95 3.74 15.20 4.82
N ILE A 96 4.18 15.36 3.58
CA ILE A 96 4.83 14.30 2.80
C ILE A 96 6.31 14.66 2.68
N ASN A 97 7.17 13.85 3.31
CA ASN A 97 8.61 14.01 3.23
C ASN A 97 9.14 13.24 2.02
N ILE A 98 9.72 13.98 1.07
CA ILE A 98 10.23 13.45 -0.19
C ILE A 98 11.75 13.59 -0.21
N GLY A 99 12.45 12.45 -0.19
CA GLY A 99 13.89 12.39 -0.34
C GLY A 99 14.26 12.31 -1.82
N CYS A 100 14.97 13.30 -2.36
CA CYS A 100 15.46 13.27 -3.72
C CYS A 100 16.90 12.74 -3.76
N LEU A 101 17.11 11.57 -4.36
CA LEU A 101 18.44 11.12 -4.79
C LEU A 101 18.70 11.64 -6.19
N CYS A 102 18.96 12.94 -6.28
CA CYS A 102 19.07 13.65 -7.54
C CYS A 102 20.06 14.81 -7.45
N LEU A 103 20.37 15.44 -8.59
CA LEU A 103 21.19 16.64 -8.62
C LEU A 103 20.39 17.84 -8.09
N GLY A 104 21.09 18.88 -7.61
CA GLY A 104 20.44 20.04 -6.97
C GLY A 104 19.38 20.74 -7.83
N LEU A 105 19.58 20.79 -9.15
CA LEU A 105 18.64 21.38 -10.10
C LEU A 105 17.35 20.54 -10.23
N ASP A 106 17.45 19.21 -10.19
CA ASP A 106 16.31 18.31 -10.28
C ASP A 106 15.41 18.43 -9.05
N ALA A 107 16.01 18.58 -7.87
CA ALA A 107 15.27 18.82 -6.63
C ALA A 107 14.50 20.13 -6.67
N GLN A 108 15.08 21.18 -7.25
CA GLN A 108 14.39 22.46 -7.44
C GLN A 108 13.24 22.33 -8.45
N LYS A 109 13.44 21.59 -9.55
CA LYS A 109 12.38 21.28 -10.52
C LYS A 109 11.23 20.53 -9.86
N LEU A 110 11.53 19.52 -9.04
CA LEU A 110 10.54 18.76 -8.29
C LEU A 110 9.75 19.64 -7.31
N ARG A 111 10.43 20.47 -6.51
CA ARG A 111 9.79 21.45 -5.61
C ARG A 111 8.84 22.37 -6.34
N THR A 112 9.28 22.89 -7.49
CA THR A 112 8.47 23.82 -8.30
C THR A 112 7.25 23.13 -8.89
N THR A 113 7.38 21.86 -9.28
CA THR A 113 6.29 21.08 -9.89
C THR A 113 5.24 20.66 -8.86
N LEU A 114 5.68 20.17 -7.69
CA LEU A 114 4.77 19.80 -6.60
C LEU A 114 4.12 21.02 -5.94
N GLY A 115 4.83 22.14 -5.92
CA GLY A 115 4.47 23.29 -5.11
C GLY A 115 4.68 23.03 -3.62
N ASN A 116 4.44 24.04 -2.80
CA ASN A 116 4.60 23.92 -1.34
C ASN A 116 3.41 23.22 -0.68
N LYS A 117 2.22 23.35 -1.27
CA LYS A 117 0.99 22.77 -0.76
C LYS A 117 -0.04 22.46 -1.84
N VAL A 118 -0.90 21.49 -1.56
CA VAL A 118 -2.11 21.16 -2.32
C VAL A 118 -3.27 21.02 -1.35
N THR A 119 -4.42 21.60 -1.68
CA THR A 119 -5.64 21.42 -0.90
C THR A 119 -6.39 20.21 -1.43
N TYR A 120 -6.72 19.26 -0.55
CA TYR A 120 -7.51 18.07 -0.87
C TYR A 120 -8.66 17.97 0.12
N HIS A 121 -9.90 18.02 -0.38
CA HIS A 121 -11.13 18.07 0.43
C HIS A 121 -11.07 19.11 1.57
N GLY A 122 -10.51 20.30 1.30
CA GLY A 122 -10.39 21.38 2.28
C GLY A 122 -9.22 21.26 3.27
N ARG A 123 -8.42 20.18 3.20
CA ARG A 123 -7.19 20.02 3.99
C ARG A 123 -5.97 20.42 3.16
N ASP A 124 -5.12 21.25 3.75
CA ASP A 124 -3.82 21.58 3.17
C ASP A 124 -2.83 20.44 3.42
N ILE A 125 -2.29 19.89 2.32
CA ILE A 125 -1.22 18.90 2.30
C ILE A 125 0.07 19.59 1.89
N THR A 126 1.13 19.40 2.66
CA THR A 126 2.43 20.05 2.43
C THR A 126 3.48 19.06 1.93
N PHE A 127 4.33 19.51 1.01
CA PHE A 127 5.44 18.71 0.47
C PHE A 127 6.78 19.25 0.99
N SER A 128 7.61 18.36 1.53
CA SER A 128 8.98 18.68 1.96
C SER A 128 9.97 17.90 1.12
N VAL A 129 10.58 18.55 0.13
CA VAL A 129 11.57 17.92 -0.76
C VAL A 129 12.98 18.24 -0.28
N THR A 130 13.76 17.21 0.06
CA THR A 130 15.15 17.34 0.55
C THR A 130 16.08 16.47 -0.27
N ASN A 131 17.31 16.93 -0.53
CA ASN A 131 18.33 16.09 -1.15
C ASN A 131 18.89 15.12 -0.14
N ILE A 132 18.98 13.84 -0.51
CA ILE A 132 19.38 12.79 0.42
C ILE A 132 20.43 11.87 -0.19
N SER A 133 21.09 11.13 0.68
CA SER A 133 21.90 9.97 0.31
C SER A 133 21.11 8.68 0.53
N ILE A 134 21.56 7.57 -0.08
CA ILE A 134 20.89 6.26 0.06
C ILE A 134 20.81 5.77 1.51
N GLY A 135 21.73 6.22 2.39
CA GLY A 135 21.73 5.86 3.81
C GLY A 135 20.54 6.46 4.59
N GLN A 136 19.86 7.46 4.04
CA GLN A 136 18.82 8.24 4.72
C GLN A 136 17.41 7.91 4.21
N ILE A 137 17.25 6.93 3.30
CA ILE A 137 15.95 6.67 2.65
C ILE A 137 14.81 6.36 3.62
N ASN A 138 15.11 5.76 4.78
CA ASN A 138 14.10 5.34 5.75
C ASN A 138 13.48 6.52 6.54
N ASP A 139 14.06 7.72 6.43
CA ASP A 139 13.54 8.92 7.10
C ASP A 139 12.45 9.62 6.27
N TYR A 140 12.13 9.10 5.08
CA TYR A 140 11.26 9.73 4.10
C TYR A 140 10.11 8.81 3.71
N ASP A 141 8.94 9.41 3.42
CA ASP A 141 7.77 8.69 2.95
C ASP A 141 7.96 8.23 1.50
N ILE A 142 8.59 9.10 0.69
CA ILE A 142 8.80 8.89 -0.73
C ILE A 142 10.24 9.19 -1.09
N VAL A 143 10.84 8.33 -1.91
CA VAL A 143 12.16 8.57 -2.49
C VAL A 143 12.02 8.82 -3.99
N TYR A 144 12.56 9.94 -4.47
CA TYR A 144 12.45 10.39 -5.85
C TYR A 144 13.77 10.28 -6.60
N PHE A 145 13.70 9.76 -7.83
CA PHE A 145 14.83 9.56 -8.74
C PHE A 145 14.55 10.22 -10.08
N PHE A 146 15.57 10.86 -10.66
CA PHE A 146 15.55 11.33 -12.04
C PHE A 146 16.44 10.47 -12.96
N ASP A 147 17.42 9.78 -12.37
CA ASP A 147 18.37 8.95 -13.08
C ASP A 147 18.11 7.45 -12.78
N PRO A 148 17.72 6.65 -13.80
CA PRO A 148 17.55 5.21 -13.64
C PRO A 148 18.83 4.46 -13.23
N ASN A 149 20.03 4.98 -13.52
CA ASN A 149 21.29 4.32 -13.11
C ASN A 149 21.48 4.38 -11.59
N THR A 150 21.17 5.51 -10.98
CA THR A 150 21.22 5.70 -9.52
C THR A 150 20.27 4.72 -8.82
N LEU A 151 19.07 4.51 -9.37
CA LEU A 151 18.11 3.55 -8.86
C LEU A 151 18.61 2.10 -9.02
N PHE A 152 19.15 1.74 -10.19
CA PHE A 152 19.70 0.41 -10.46
C PHE A 152 20.86 0.05 -9.53
N THR A 153 21.80 0.99 -9.32
CA THR A 153 22.96 0.80 -8.44
C THR A 153 22.53 0.48 -7.00
N ASN A 154 21.39 1.02 -6.56
CA ASN A 154 20.86 0.86 -5.20
C ASN A 154 19.64 -0.07 -5.13
N LYS A 155 19.40 -0.89 -6.16
CA LYS A 155 18.19 -1.71 -6.36
C LYS A 155 17.76 -2.49 -5.11
N ARG A 156 18.69 -3.22 -4.49
CA ARG A 156 18.38 -4.08 -3.34
C ARG A 156 17.89 -3.28 -2.12
N THR A 157 18.51 -2.13 -1.87
CA THR A 157 18.13 -1.24 -0.78
C THR A 157 16.76 -0.63 -1.04
N ILE A 158 16.48 -0.25 -2.29
CA ILE A 158 15.19 0.31 -2.72
C ILE A 158 14.09 -0.75 -2.64
N GLU A 159 14.32 -1.97 -3.10
CA GLU A 159 13.36 -3.07 -3.00
C GLU A 159 12.99 -3.36 -1.54
N SER A 160 13.99 -3.38 -0.64
CA SER A 160 13.76 -3.53 0.80
C SER A 160 12.94 -2.37 1.39
N PHE A 161 13.26 -1.13 1.02
CA PHE A 161 12.51 0.05 1.44
C PHE A 161 11.05 0.01 0.98
N VAL A 162 10.80 -0.35 -0.29
CA VAL A 162 9.43 -0.47 -0.81
C VAL A 162 8.67 -1.62 -0.13
N GLN A 163 9.31 -2.76 0.11
CA GLN A 163 8.69 -3.87 0.85
C GLN A 163 8.28 -3.48 2.27
N GLN A 164 9.04 -2.61 2.93
CA GLN A 164 8.77 -2.12 4.29
C GLN A 164 7.66 -1.06 4.36
N GLY A 165 7.17 -0.57 3.22
CA GLY A 165 6.10 0.44 3.16
C GLY A 165 6.51 1.78 2.57
N GLY A 166 7.79 1.96 2.25
CA GLY A 166 8.27 3.15 1.55
C GLY A 166 7.76 3.22 0.12
N SER A 167 7.69 4.42 -0.44
CA SER A 167 7.30 4.61 -1.84
C SER A 167 8.45 5.16 -2.67
N VAL A 168 8.65 4.65 -3.88
CA VAL A 168 9.68 5.14 -4.79
C VAL A 168 9.07 5.74 -6.06
N VAL A 169 9.62 6.84 -6.54
CA VAL A 169 9.23 7.49 -7.79
C VAL A 169 10.45 7.63 -8.70
N LEU A 170 10.35 7.17 -9.94
CA LEU A 170 11.34 7.40 -10.98
C LEU A 170 10.72 8.29 -12.07
N GLN A 171 11.28 9.46 -12.30
CA GLN A 171 10.96 10.30 -13.44
C GLN A 171 12.07 10.16 -14.48
N SER A 172 11.81 9.46 -15.57
CA SER A 172 12.81 9.27 -16.63
C SER A 172 12.14 9.07 -17.98
N ASP A 173 12.94 9.07 -19.05
CA ASP A 173 12.48 8.50 -20.32
C ASP A 173 12.25 6.98 -20.15
N LEU A 174 11.23 6.45 -20.81
CA LEU A 174 10.89 5.04 -20.77
C LEU A 174 11.99 4.18 -21.40
N ASP A 175 12.62 4.66 -22.47
CA ASP A 175 13.67 3.92 -23.16
C ASP A 175 14.93 3.81 -22.29
N GLN A 176 15.24 4.87 -21.53
CA GLN A 176 16.32 4.84 -20.53
C GLN A 176 16.00 3.86 -19.40
N ALA A 177 14.77 3.87 -18.88
CA ALA A 177 14.34 2.96 -17.82
C ALA A 177 14.35 1.48 -18.28
N LYS A 178 13.96 1.23 -19.54
CA LYS A 178 14.01 -0.12 -20.15
C LYS A 178 15.44 -0.60 -20.31
N ALA A 179 16.34 0.24 -20.83
CA ALA A 179 17.74 -0.10 -21.07
C ALA A 179 18.48 -0.51 -19.78
N ILE A 180 18.15 0.12 -18.65
CA ILE A 180 18.85 -0.06 -17.37
C ILE A 180 18.20 -1.17 -16.51
N SER A 181 17.22 -1.92 -17.05
CA SER A 181 16.62 -3.09 -16.39
C SER A 181 15.99 -2.80 -15.00
N VAL A 182 15.51 -1.58 -14.78
CA VAL A 182 14.71 -1.23 -13.58
C VAL A 182 13.25 -1.69 -13.69
N GLN A 183 12.93 -2.39 -14.78
CA GLN A 183 11.64 -3.00 -15.09
C GLN A 183 11.07 -3.85 -13.94
N SER A 184 11.91 -4.54 -13.16
CA SER A 184 11.41 -5.39 -12.07
C SER A 184 10.80 -4.61 -10.90
N ILE A 185 11.24 -3.37 -10.68
CA ILE A 185 10.71 -2.51 -9.59
C ILE A 185 9.36 -1.93 -9.99
N PHE A 186 9.22 -1.50 -11.25
CA PHE A 186 8.03 -0.81 -11.75
C PHE A 186 7.07 -1.72 -12.53
N ASN A 187 7.47 -2.97 -12.78
CA ASN A 187 6.75 -3.98 -13.57
C ASN A 187 6.33 -3.49 -14.97
N PHE A 188 7.26 -2.91 -15.74
CA PHE A 188 6.98 -2.48 -17.11
C PHE A 188 6.62 -3.69 -17.98
N THR A 189 5.41 -3.75 -18.54
CA THR A 189 5.10 -4.64 -19.66
C THR A 189 5.52 -3.94 -20.95
N SER A 190 6.22 -4.64 -21.84
CA SER A 190 6.75 -4.08 -23.08
C SER A 190 5.63 -3.51 -23.96
N LEU A 191 5.42 -2.20 -23.93
CA LEU A 191 4.68 -1.49 -24.97
C LEU A 191 5.58 -1.43 -26.22
N GLY A 192 5.02 -1.81 -27.37
CA GLY A 192 5.70 -1.92 -28.66
C GLY A 192 6.23 -0.60 -29.22
N THR A 193 6.91 -0.66 -30.36
CA THR A 193 7.63 0.43 -31.02
C THR A 193 6.70 1.60 -31.42
N PRO A 194 7.08 2.87 -31.17
CA PRO A 194 6.20 4.02 -31.39
C PRO A 194 6.04 4.38 -32.88
N PRO A 195 4.82 4.65 -33.38
CA PRO A 195 4.62 5.45 -34.58
C PRO A 195 4.53 6.94 -34.23
N SER A 196 4.88 7.78 -35.19
CA SER A 196 4.87 9.24 -35.04
C SER A 196 3.44 9.80 -34.92
N SER A 197 3.16 10.44 -33.77
CA SER A 197 2.24 11.57 -33.52
C SER A 197 0.78 11.33 -33.03
N GLN A 198 0.45 11.98 -31.89
CA GLN A 198 -0.86 12.44 -31.31
C GLN A 198 -1.82 11.44 -30.62
N TYR A 199 -2.21 11.66 -29.33
CA TYR A 199 -3.01 10.70 -28.52
C TYR A 199 -3.76 11.24 -27.28
N GLN A 200 -4.89 10.64 -26.85
CA GLN A 200 -5.55 10.89 -25.54
C GLN A 200 -5.21 9.82 -24.49
N ALA A 201 -5.34 10.19 -23.21
CA ALA A 201 -5.08 9.28 -22.11
C ALA A 201 -6.28 9.21 -21.16
N LEU A 202 -6.80 8.00 -20.94
CA LEU A 202 -7.98 7.75 -20.12
C LEU A 202 -7.57 6.94 -18.88
N PHE A 203 -8.16 7.25 -17.72
CA PHE A 203 -7.98 6.43 -16.52
C PHE A 203 -8.63 5.07 -16.74
N TYR A 204 -7.87 4.01 -16.46
CA TYR A 204 -8.37 2.64 -16.58
C TYR A 204 -9.44 2.38 -15.51
N ASN A 205 -10.66 2.08 -15.97
CA ASN A 205 -11.79 1.61 -15.18
C ASN A 205 -12.13 2.51 -13.96
N PRO A 206 -12.73 3.69 -14.19
CA PRO A 206 -13.07 4.66 -13.15
C PRO A 206 -14.17 4.16 -12.18
N ASP A 207 -14.72 2.96 -12.39
CA ASP A 207 -15.88 2.47 -11.66
C ASP A 207 -15.55 1.35 -10.66
N VAL A 208 -14.32 0.82 -10.65
CA VAL A 208 -13.91 -0.23 -9.69
C VAL A 208 -13.20 0.40 -8.48
N ILE A 209 -13.99 0.56 -7.41
CA ILE A 209 -13.52 0.98 -6.10
C ILE A 209 -12.48 -0.03 -5.60
N GLY A 210 -11.24 0.43 -5.40
CA GLY A 210 -10.12 -0.37 -4.88
C GLY A 210 -8.92 -0.49 -5.82
N VAL A 211 -9.08 -0.20 -7.12
CA VAL A 211 -7.96 -0.19 -8.09
C VAL A 211 -7.15 1.10 -7.93
N GLU A 212 -5.83 1.03 -8.05
CA GLU A 212 -4.96 2.20 -7.89
C GLU A 212 -5.20 3.29 -8.96
N SER A 213 -5.73 2.93 -10.14
CA SER A 213 -6.19 3.88 -11.18
C SER A 213 -7.37 4.72 -10.72
N TYR A 214 -8.35 4.10 -10.07
CA TYR A 214 -9.47 4.80 -9.46
C TYR A 214 -8.98 5.78 -8.37
N LYS A 215 -8.04 5.35 -7.53
CA LYS A 215 -7.48 6.21 -6.47
C LYS A 215 -6.70 7.39 -7.06
N LEU A 216 -5.88 7.15 -8.08
CA LEU A 216 -5.15 8.22 -8.76
C LEU A 216 -6.12 9.25 -9.37
N GLN A 217 -7.17 8.78 -10.06
CA GLN A 217 -8.20 9.65 -10.63
C GLN A 217 -8.93 10.45 -9.55
N LYS A 218 -9.27 9.82 -8.42
CA LYS A 218 -9.90 10.48 -7.27
C LYS A 218 -9.04 11.63 -6.75
N TYR A 219 -7.72 11.42 -6.62
CA TYR A 219 -6.82 12.51 -6.26
C TYR A 219 -6.78 13.60 -7.32
N TYR A 220 -6.61 13.19 -8.57
CA TYR A 220 -6.54 14.10 -9.71
C TYR A 220 -7.73 15.06 -9.74
N LYS A 221 -8.94 14.52 -9.81
CA LYS A 221 -10.19 15.28 -9.89
C LYS A 221 -10.39 16.24 -8.71
N ASN A 222 -9.88 15.91 -7.53
CA ASN A 222 -10.03 16.76 -6.34
C ASN A 222 -9.03 17.91 -6.29
N ILE A 223 -7.86 17.75 -6.92
CA ILE A 223 -6.81 18.77 -6.92
C ILE A 223 -6.78 19.58 -8.22
N SER A 224 -7.42 19.06 -9.27
CA SER A 224 -7.70 19.78 -10.52
C SER A 224 -9.04 20.49 -10.43
N ASP A 225 -9.10 21.75 -10.85
CA ASP A 225 -10.37 22.41 -11.16
C ASP A 225 -11.02 21.85 -12.44
N GLU A 226 -10.30 20.97 -13.15
CA GLU A 226 -10.73 20.26 -14.35
C GLU A 226 -11.51 18.99 -14.00
N GLY A 227 -12.53 18.66 -14.80
CA GLY A 227 -13.37 17.47 -14.61
C GLY A 227 -12.61 16.14 -14.76
N ALA A 228 -13.32 15.02 -14.55
CA ALA A 228 -12.74 13.65 -14.58
C ALA A 228 -12.13 13.22 -15.94
N VAL A 229 -12.25 14.05 -16.97
CA VAL A 229 -11.72 13.83 -18.31
C VAL A 229 -10.51 14.74 -18.50
N LEU A 230 -9.34 14.12 -18.44
CA LEU A 230 -8.07 14.76 -18.74
C LEU A 230 -7.94 15.00 -20.23
N THR A 231 -8.10 16.26 -20.66
CA THR A 231 -7.76 16.67 -22.02
C THR A 231 -6.44 17.42 -21.96
N PHE A 232 -5.33 16.71 -22.21
CA PHE A 232 -4.03 17.38 -22.25
C PHE A 232 -4.00 18.35 -23.45
N GLY A 233 -3.76 19.64 -23.21
CA GLY A 233 -3.59 20.61 -24.30
C GLY A 233 -2.38 20.20 -25.17
N GLY A 234 -2.62 19.92 -26.46
CA GLY A 234 -1.64 19.34 -27.39
C GLY A 234 -1.98 17.90 -27.84
N PHE A 235 -3.07 17.33 -27.34
CA PHE A 235 -3.43 15.92 -27.49
C PHE A 235 -4.91 15.80 -27.93
N GLY A 236 -5.14 15.46 -29.21
CA GLY A 236 -6.46 15.50 -29.89
C GLY A 236 -7.40 14.33 -29.60
N SER A 237 -8.64 14.39 -30.10
CA SER A 237 -9.84 13.59 -29.74
C SER A 237 -9.91 12.16 -30.30
N SER A 238 -9.48 11.13 -29.57
CA SER A 238 -9.85 9.72 -29.78
C SER A 238 -9.62 8.85 -28.54
N PRO A 239 -10.57 7.99 -28.13
CA PRO A 239 -10.45 7.16 -26.93
C PRO A 239 -9.56 5.94 -27.16
N VAL A 240 -8.68 5.64 -26.21
CA VAL A 240 -7.77 4.47 -26.21
C VAL A 240 -8.24 3.45 -25.16
N PHE A 241 -8.27 2.17 -25.54
CA PHE A 241 -8.54 1.00 -24.68
C PHE A 241 -7.26 0.14 -24.55
N LEU A 242 -6.89 -0.36 -23.36
CA LEU A 242 -5.98 -1.52 -23.21
C LEU A 242 -5.87 -2.14 -21.79
N ASP A 243 -5.84 -3.47 -21.80
CA ASP A 243 -5.53 -4.57 -20.83
C ASP A 243 -5.86 -4.45 -19.33
N GLN A 244 -6.74 -5.36 -18.88
CA GLN A 244 -7.30 -5.46 -17.53
C GLN A 244 -6.33 -5.89 -16.43
N ASN A 245 -5.14 -6.38 -16.81
CA ASN A 245 -4.16 -6.94 -15.88
C ASN A 245 -2.91 -6.07 -15.68
N SER A 246 -2.82 -4.90 -16.34
CA SER A 246 -1.58 -4.12 -16.36
C SER A 246 -1.60 -2.94 -15.39
N LYS A 247 -0.56 -2.87 -14.57
CA LYS A 247 -0.21 -1.86 -13.55
C LYS A 247 0.11 -0.47 -14.14
N THR A 248 -0.57 -0.10 -15.23
CA THR A 248 -0.33 1.08 -16.05
C THR A 248 -1.51 2.03 -15.88
N LEU A 249 -1.27 3.22 -15.34
CA LEU A 249 -2.36 4.09 -14.89
C LEU A 249 -2.85 5.07 -15.97
N LEU A 250 -2.04 5.29 -17.02
CA LEU A 250 -2.36 6.17 -18.12
C LEU A 250 -1.63 5.71 -19.37
N ILE A 251 -2.35 5.12 -20.32
CA ILE A 251 -1.84 4.66 -21.63
C ILE A 251 -2.39 5.60 -22.71
N SER A 252 -1.51 6.39 -23.32
CA SER A 252 -1.62 6.75 -24.72
C SER A 252 -1.22 5.51 -25.52
N SER A 253 -1.84 5.20 -26.66
CA SER A 253 -1.69 3.90 -27.37
C SER A 253 -0.26 3.41 -27.67
N ASP A 254 0.75 4.23 -27.44
CA ASP A 254 2.18 4.00 -27.62
C ASP A 254 3.08 4.52 -26.47
N ARG A 255 2.53 5.21 -25.45
CA ARG A 255 3.29 5.76 -24.30
C ARG A 255 2.49 5.66 -23.01
N ALA A 256 3.05 4.96 -22.04
CA ALA A 256 2.62 5.12 -20.67
C ALA A 256 3.17 6.44 -20.13
N VAL A 257 2.34 7.18 -19.39
CA VAL A 257 2.77 8.41 -18.71
C VAL A 257 3.05 8.11 -17.24
N VAL A 258 2.34 7.14 -16.67
CA VAL A 258 2.50 6.69 -15.28
C VAL A 258 2.36 5.17 -15.18
N TYR A 259 3.35 4.50 -14.59
CA TYR A 259 3.22 3.13 -14.09
C TYR A 259 3.16 3.13 -12.57
N LEU A 260 2.36 2.24 -11.99
CA LEU A 260 2.29 2.05 -10.54
C LEU A 260 2.31 0.57 -10.21
N ASN A 261 3.36 0.16 -9.50
CA ASN A 261 3.48 -1.19 -8.98
C ASN A 261 3.42 -1.17 -7.45
N SER A 262 2.45 -1.86 -6.87
CA SER A 262 2.41 -2.10 -5.42
C SER A 262 3.30 -3.30 -5.10
N MET A 263 4.29 -3.12 -4.21
CA MET A 263 5.19 -4.19 -3.75
C MET A 263 5.19 -4.25 -2.23
N GLY A 264 4.68 -5.34 -1.67
CA GLY A 264 4.52 -5.46 -0.23
C GLY A 264 3.57 -4.37 0.31
N ARG A 265 4.07 -3.53 1.22
CA ARG A 265 3.32 -2.40 1.79
C ARG A 265 3.53 -1.07 1.06
N GLY A 266 4.54 -0.99 0.20
CA GLY A 266 4.93 0.23 -0.49
C GLY A 266 4.51 0.26 -1.96
N ARG A 267 4.88 1.34 -2.65
CA ARG A 267 4.54 1.58 -4.06
C ARG A 267 5.77 2.01 -4.85
N ALA A 268 5.84 1.60 -6.10
CA ALA A 268 6.82 2.06 -7.07
C ALA A 268 6.11 2.73 -8.24
N LEU A 269 6.40 4.01 -8.44
CA LEU A 269 5.82 4.87 -9.46
C LEU A 269 6.88 5.21 -10.50
N TRP A 270 6.54 5.08 -11.77
CA TRP A 270 7.35 5.65 -12.84
C TRP A 270 6.57 6.74 -13.57
N PHE A 271 7.26 7.81 -13.95
CA PHE A 271 6.74 8.99 -14.62
C PHE A 271 7.55 9.31 -15.87
N ASP A 272 6.87 9.58 -16.98
CA ASP A 272 7.53 10.05 -18.20
C ASP A 272 8.09 11.47 -18.01
N ALA A 273 9.41 11.61 -18.19
CA ALA A 273 10.10 12.89 -18.07
C ALA A 273 9.89 13.83 -19.27
N SER A 274 9.50 13.29 -20.44
CA SER A 274 9.61 13.98 -21.73
C SER A 274 8.62 15.14 -21.95
N SER A 275 7.66 15.32 -21.05
CA SER A 275 6.56 16.30 -21.19
C SER A 275 6.28 17.14 -19.92
N MET A 276 7.10 17.03 -18.88
CA MET A 276 6.81 17.67 -17.58
C MET A 276 7.15 19.16 -17.53
N SER A 277 6.10 19.99 -17.58
CA SER A 277 6.11 21.40 -17.16
C SER A 277 5.87 21.55 -15.65
N SER A 278 6.27 22.68 -15.07
CA SER A 278 6.04 23.00 -13.64
C SER A 278 4.58 23.30 -13.30
N SER A 279 3.72 23.47 -14.31
CA SER A 279 2.29 23.75 -14.19
C SER A 279 1.51 23.00 -15.25
N GLY A 280 0.21 22.81 -15.03
CA GLY A 280 -0.70 22.15 -15.96
C GLY A 280 -1.06 20.70 -15.58
N PRO A 281 -1.73 19.97 -16.49
CA PRO A 281 -2.34 18.68 -16.16
C PRO A 281 -1.34 17.61 -15.73
N LEU A 282 -0.11 17.59 -16.27
CA LEU A 282 0.93 16.63 -15.90
C LEU A 282 1.55 16.91 -14.53
N ALA A 283 1.75 18.20 -14.18
CA ALA A 283 2.18 18.58 -12.83
C ALA A 283 1.12 18.17 -11.79
N THR A 284 -0.15 18.33 -12.14
CA THR A 284 -1.28 17.88 -11.33
C THR A 284 -1.29 16.36 -11.19
N LEU A 285 -1.06 15.62 -12.27
CA LEU A 285 -0.96 14.16 -12.25
C LEU A 285 0.17 13.67 -11.35
N LEU A 286 1.33 14.33 -11.40
CA LEU A 286 2.44 14.03 -10.49
C LEU A 286 2.02 14.25 -9.03
N ARG A 287 1.40 15.39 -8.71
CA ARG A 287 0.91 15.68 -7.35
C ARG A 287 -0.05 14.58 -6.90
N SER A 288 -1.01 14.19 -7.74
CA SER A 288 -1.96 13.11 -7.45
C SER A 288 -1.28 11.78 -7.15
N ALA A 289 -0.23 11.43 -7.92
CA ALA A 289 0.49 10.19 -7.67
C ALA A 289 1.39 10.25 -6.44
N VAL A 290 1.96 11.42 -6.11
CA VAL A 290 2.66 11.63 -4.84
C VAL A 290 1.70 11.49 -3.67
N LEU A 291 0.47 12.03 -3.78
CA LEU A 291 -0.58 11.80 -2.77
C LEU A 291 -0.89 10.31 -2.64
N LEU A 292 -1.08 9.61 -3.76
CA LEU A 292 -1.31 8.16 -3.80
C LEU A 292 -0.14 7.36 -3.19
N ALA A 293 1.11 7.72 -3.50
CA ALA A 293 2.29 7.09 -2.93
C ALA A 293 2.42 7.32 -1.42
N SER A 294 1.92 8.45 -0.92
CA SER A 294 1.89 8.78 0.50
C SER A 294 0.67 8.22 1.24
N GLU A 295 -0.27 7.59 0.54
CA GLU A 295 -1.42 6.97 1.18
C GLU A 295 -1.00 5.80 2.06
N GLY A 296 -1.64 5.74 3.22
CA GLY A 296 -1.38 4.69 4.19
C GLY A 296 -1.01 5.33 5.51
N TYR A 297 -1.75 4.95 6.54
CA TYR A 297 -1.52 5.33 7.90
C TYR A 297 -1.69 4.07 8.76
N ALA A 298 -0.62 3.64 9.41
CA ALA A 298 -0.69 2.60 10.43
C ALA A 298 -0.55 3.27 11.79
N MET A 299 -1.54 3.06 12.67
CA MET A 299 -1.45 3.56 14.06
C MET A 299 -0.37 2.86 14.85
N ASP A 300 -0.05 1.62 14.46
CA ASP A 300 0.92 0.80 15.14
C ASP A 300 1.75 0.01 14.13
N ASN A 301 3.05 0.29 14.12
CA ASN A 301 4.09 -0.57 13.56
C ASN A 301 4.44 -1.67 14.58
N THR A 302 3.45 -2.23 15.27
CA THR A 302 3.68 -3.37 16.15
C THR A 302 4.22 -4.50 15.28
N ARG A 303 5.54 -4.76 15.42
CA ARG A 303 6.15 -5.99 14.95
C ARG A 303 5.25 -7.10 15.47
N VAL A 304 4.64 -7.84 14.55
CA VAL A 304 4.03 -9.12 14.86
C VAL A 304 5.06 -9.87 15.71
N PRO A 305 4.76 -10.25 16.96
CA PRO A 305 5.73 -10.94 17.79
C PRO A 305 6.15 -12.21 17.05
N ASP A 306 7.44 -12.31 16.72
CA ASP A 306 7.99 -13.49 16.06
C ASP A 306 7.75 -14.71 16.96
N GLY A 307 7.16 -15.78 16.40
CA GLY A 307 7.08 -17.09 17.07
C GLY A 307 5.79 -17.45 17.79
N ILE A 308 4.70 -16.67 17.67
CA ILE A 308 3.40 -17.05 18.25
C ILE A 308 2.52 -17.69 17.16
N SER A 309 1.83 -18.78 17.48
CA SER A 309 0.70 -19.30 16.70
C SER A 309 -0.44 -18.28 16.77
N LEU A 310 -0.55 -17.44 15.74
CA LEU A 310 -1.47 -16.32 15.74
C LEU A 310 -2.69 -16.66 14.88
N ALA A 311 -3.87 -16.71 15.51
CA ALA A 311 -5.12 -16.54 14.78
C ALA A 311 -5.20 -15.07 14.33
N ARG A 312 -4.95 -14.82 13.04
CA ARG A 312 -5.04 -13.50 12.42
C ARG A 312 -6.45 -13.30 11.90
N VAL A 313 -7.13 -12.26 12.40
CA VAL A 313 -8.45 -11.86 11.91
C VAL A 313 -8.38 -10.42 11.44
N SER A 314 -8.96 -10.12 10.28
CA SER A 314 -8.98 -8.77 9.70
C SER A 314 -10.40 -8.36 9.36
N ALA A 315 -10.79 -7.15 9.75
CA ALA A 315 -12.07 -6.55 9.38
C ALA A 315 -11.82 -5.23 8.62
N LEU A 316 -12.68 -4.93 7.66
CA LEU A 316 -12.60 -3.75 6.80
C LEU A 316 -13.90 -2.96 6.88
N SER A 317 -13.81 -1.65 7.08
CA SER A 317 -14.95 -0.72 6.97
C SER A 317 -14.60 0.39 5.98
N VAL A 318 -15.52 0.66 5.05
CA VAL A 318 -15.42 1.76 4.10
C VAL A 318 -16.32 2.88 4.62
N THR A 319 -15.73 3.98 5.06
CA THR A 319 -16.51 5.14 5.50
C THR A 319 -16.67 6.09 4.32
N LYS A 320 -17.93 6.38 3.96
CA LYS A 320 -18.29 7.35 2.91
C LYS A 320 -18.82 8.63 3.57
N ASN A 321 -17.92 9.44 4.12
CA ASN A 321 -18.23 10.82 4.53
C ASN A 321 -17.51 11.81 3.58
N LEU A 322 -17.04 12.96 4.08
CA LEU A 322 -16.30 13.98 3.30
C LEU A 322 -15.07 13.41 2.58
N GLU A 323 -14.48 12.33 3.09
CA GLU A 323 -13.44 11.52 2.43
C GLU A 323 -13.86 10.04 2.41
N VAL A 324 -13.61 9.35 1.29
CA VAL A 324 -13.71 7.88 1.24
C VAL A 324 -12.40 7.27 1.70
N PHE A 325 -12.39 6.64 2.86
CA PHE A 325 -11.24 5.93 3.40
C PHE A 325 -11.63 4.55 3.94
N GLU A 326 -10.67 3.65 3.89
CA GLU A 326 -10.79 2.26 4.31
C GLU A 326 -10.06 2.10 5.64
N THR A 327 -10.76 1.60 6.65
CA THR A 327 -10.14 1.23 7.93
C THR A 327 -10.09 -0.28 8.02
N GLU A 328 -8.88 -0.82 8.16
CA GLU A 328 -8.60 -2.22 8.39
C GLU A 328 -8.10 -2.38 9.83
N ILE A 329 -8.73 -3.24 10.61
CA ILE A 329 -8.18 -3.69 11.89
C ILE A 329 -7.73 -5.12 11.75
N THR A 330 -6.47 -5.38 12.08
CA THR A 330 -5.92 -6.73 12.24
C THR A 330 -5.75 -7.00 13.72
N ALA A 331 -6.29 -8.11 14.21
CA ALA A 331 -6.10 -8.54 15.59
C ALA A 331 -5.43 -9.91 15.65
N TRP A 332 -4.71 -10.12 16.74
CA TRP A 332 -4.03 -11.35 17.08
C TRP A 332 -4.31 -11.71 18.53
N ARG A 333 -4.75 -12.95 18.78
CA ARG A 333 -4.77 -13.48 20.14
C ARG A 333 -3.35 -13.76 20.60
N VAL A 334 -2.99 -13.23 21.76
CA VAL A 334 -1.75 -13.56 22.45
C VAL A 334 -2.11 -14.66 23.45
N PHE A 335 -1.78 -15.91 23.10
CA PHE A 335 -1.83 -17.00 24.06
C PHE A 335 -0.58 -16.87 24.94
N SER A 336 -0.75 -16.41 26.17
CA SER A 336 0.30 -16.36 27.20
C SER A 336 0.45 -17.70 27.89
#